data_AF-A0A1G9XM11-F1
#
_entry.id   AF-A0A1G9XM11-F1
#
_cell.length_a   1.000
_cell.length_b   1.000
_cell.length_c   1.000
_cell.angle_alpha   90.00
_cell.angle_beta   90.00
_cell.angle_gamma   90.00
#
_symmetry.space_group_name_H-M   'P 1'
#
loop_
_entity.id
_entity.type
_entity.pdbx_description
1 polymer ?
#
loop_
_entity_poly.entity_id
_entity_poly.type
_entity_poly.pdbx_seq_one_letter_code
_entity_poly.pdbx_strand_id
1 'polypeptide(L)'
;MNPSRRGDETEAILLARLLDCGCSVSVPFGDSDRYDLLVDDDGYLFRVQCKTGSWVNGTVQFKLYSSTVADGERVDADYTAEEVDAFAVYAPETDGAYWVPMAETGTGEMRLRVEDPHPEAPRSRVNWASEHRLTERFE
;
A
#
# COMPACT_ATOMS: atom_id res chain seq x y z
N MET A 1 13.63 11.00 -10.76
CA MET A 1 13.27 11.12 -9.32
C MET A 1 14.04 10.03 -8.59
N ASN A 2 14.67 10.33 -7.45
CA ASN A 2 15.33 9.30 -6.64
C ASN A 2 14.23 8.38 -6.08
N PRO A 3 14.28 7.04 -6.25
CA PRO A 3 13.28 6.12 -5.73
C PRO A 3 12.97 6.34 -4.24
N SER A 4 13.98 6.71 -3.44
CA SER A 4 13.78 7.01 -2.01
C SER A 4 12.82 8.19 -1.81
N ARG A 5 13.05 9.31 -2.50
CA ARG A 5 12.20 10.52 -2.39
C ARG A 5 10.74 10.27 -2.73
N ARG A 6 10.47 9.39 -3.71
CA ARG A 6 9.08 9.06 -4.09
C ARG A 6 8.39 8.22 -3.00
N GLY A 7 9.16 7.38 -2.30
CA GLY A 7 8.72 6.67 -1.11
C GLY A 7 8.38 7.64 0.02
N ASP A 8 9.31 8.53 0.37
CA ASP A 8 9.12 9.54 1.42
C ASP A 8 7.85 10.40 1.17
N GLU A 9 7.63 10.84 -0.08
CA GLU A 9 6.43 11.59 -0.47
C GLU A 9 5.15 10.77 -0.28
N THR A 10 5.20 9.48 -0.63
CA THR A 10 4.07 8.55 -0.48
C THR A 10 3.73 8.33 0.99
N GLU A 11 4.72 8.11 1.84
CA GLU A 11 4.55 7.93 3.29
C GLU A 11 3.94 9.19 3.91
N ALA A 12 4.45 10.38 3.58
CA ALA A 12 3.91 11.64 4.08
C ALA A 12 2.46 11.87 3.67
N ILE A 13 2.10 11.55 2.41
CA ILE A 13 0.73 11.68 1.92
C ILE A 13 -0.19 10.70 2.65
N LEU A 14 0.20 9.43 2.76
CA LEU A 14 -0.63 8.41 3.42
C LEU A 14 -0.82 8.71 4.90
N LEU A 15 0.23 9.17 5.59
CA LEU A 15 0.13 9.65 6.96
C LEU A 15 -0.92 10.76 7.06
N ALA A 16 -0.86 11.78 6.19
CA ALA A 16 -1.85 12.86 6.21
C ALA A 16 -3.27 12.35 5.96
N ARG A 17 -3.47 11.44 4.99
CA ARG A 17 -4.80 10.85 4.70
C ARG A 17 -5.34 10.03 5.88
N LEU A 18 -4.48 9.29 6.59
CA LEU A 18 -4.85 8.54 7.79
C LEU A 18 -5.26 9.48 8.94
N LEU A 19 -4.55 10.60 9.13
CA LEU A 19 -4.95 11.63 10.09
C LEU A 19 -6.30 12.26 9.73
N ASP A 20 -6.55 12.52 8.44
CA ASP A 20 -7.84 13.05 7.96
C ASP A 20 -9.00 12.07 8.25
N CYS A 21 -8.73 10.76 8.28
CA CYS A 21 -9.67 9.72 8.70
C CYS A 21 -9.81 9.56 10.22
N GLY A 22 -9.12 10.39 11.03
CA GLY A 22 -9.22 10.34 12.49
C GLY A 22 -8.33 9.31 13.18
N CYS A 23 -7.50 8.57 12.43
CA CYS A 23 -6.54 7.63 13.02
C CYS A 23 -5.41 8.39 13.73
N SER A 24 -4.85 7.78 14.78
CA SER A 24 -3.56 8.23 15.31
C SER A 24 -2.43 7.48 14.61
N VAL A 25 -1.39 8.20 14.18
CA VAL A 25 -0.28 7.61 13.41
C VAL A 25 1.04 7.82 14.15
N SER A 26 1.81 6.74 14.34
CA SER A 26 3.17 6.79 14.88
C SER A 26 4.17 6.36 13.81
N VAL A 27 5.32 7.06 13.76
CA VAL A 27 6.42 6.76 12.83
C VAL A 27 7.53 6.06 13.61
N PRO A 28 7.97 4.86 13.20
CA PRO A 28 9.12 4.17 13.78
C PRO A 28 10.40 5.01 13.67
N PHE A 29 11.36 4.77 14.57
CA PHE A 29 12.62 5.49 14.55
C PHE A 29 13.65 4.78 13.65
N GLY A 30 13.95 5.38 12.51
CA GLY A 30 14.89 4.84 11.51
C GLY A 30 14.19 3.99 10.44
N ASP A 31 14.98 3.47 9.50
CA ASP A 31 14.44 2.88 8.24
C ASP A 31 14.69 1.36 8.14
N SER A 32 14.89 0.69 9.29
CA SER A 32 15.21 -0.75 9.34
C SER A 32 13.99 -1.65 9.54
N ASP A 33 12.85 -1.08 9.90
CA ASP A 33 11.63 -1.83 10.17
C ASP A 33 10.95 -2.26 8.86
N ARG A 34 10.12 -3.30 8.96
CA ARG A 34 9.39 -3.88 7.82
C ARG A 34 8.09 -3.14 7.50
N TYR A 35 7.77 -2.10 8.27
CA TYR A 35 6.59 -1.27 8.15
C TYR A 35 7.03 0.18 8.36
N ASP A 36 6.31 1.12 7.74
CA ASP A 36 6.67 2.54 7.77
C ASP A 36 5.84 3.30 8.82
N LEU A 37 4.65 2.80 9.15
CA LEU A 37 3.71 3.45 10.07
C LEU A 37 3.10 2.44 11.04
N LEU A 38 2.82 2.89 12.26
CA LEU A 38 1.82 2.28 13.13
C LEU A 38 0.55 3.14 13.10
N VAL A 39 -0.56 2.52 12.73
CA VAL A 39 -1.88 3.17 12.67
C VAL A 39 -2.73 2.65 13.81
N ASP A 40 -3.17 3.54 14.69
CA ASP A 40 -4.11 3.29 15.78
C ASP A 40 -5.51 3.72 15.36
N ASP A 41 -6.40 2.73 15.34
CA ASP A 41 -7.83 2.85 15.05
C ASP A 41 -8.60 2.33 16.27
N ASP A 42 -9.05 3.25 17.12
CA ASP A 42 -9.78 2.96 18.37
C ASP A 42 -9.12 1.90 19.28
N GLY A 43 -7.79 1.94 19.40
CA GLY A 43 -6.99 1.05 20.24
C GLY A 43 -6.52 -0.22 19.54
N TYR A 44 -6.89 -0.41 18.27
CA TYR A 44 -6.32 -1.46 17.41
C TYR A 44 -5.13 -0.90 16.63
N LEU A 45 -3.95 -1.44 16.91
CA LEU A 45 -2.70 -1.05 16.24
C LEU A 45 -2.43 -1.93 15.02
N PHE A 46 -2.21 -1.29 13.88
CA PHE A 46 -1.80 -1.92 12.62
C PHE A 46 -0.37 -1.52 12.26
N ARG A 47 0.47 -2.50 11.93
CA ARG A 47 1.76 -2.30 11.27
C ARG A 47 1.53 -2.15 9.78
N VAL A 48 1.83 -0.97 9.25
CA VAL A 48 1.45 -0.59 7.89
C VAL A 48 2.69 -0.30 7.06
N GLN A 49 2.82 -1.03 5.95
CA GLN A 49 3.80 -0.70 4.92
C GLN A 49 3.16 0.20 3.86
N CYS A 50 3.77 1.35 3.61
CA CYS A 50 3.38 2.26 2.55
C CYS A 50 3.95 1.80 1.21
N LYS A 51 3.16 1.95 0.14
CA LYS A 51 3.57 1.64 -1.23
C LYS A 51 3.10 2.71 -2.20
N THR A 52 3.97 3.07 -3.13
CA THR A 52 3.56 3.85 -4.29
C THR A 52 2.97 2.92 -5.34
N GLY A 53 1.69 3.11 -5.63
CA GLY A 53 0.99 2.49 -6.75
C GLY A 53 1.36 3.15 -8.08
N SER A 54 1.53 2.34 -9.11
CA SER A 54 1.76 2.80 -10.49
C SER A 54 0.53 2.54 -11.35
N TRP A 55 0.14 3.51 -12.17
CA TRP A 55 -0.97 3.35 -13.09
C TRP A 55 -0.60 2.48 -14.30
N VAL A 56 -1.34 1.39 -14.52
CA VAL A 56 -1.16 0.49 -15.66
C VAL A 56 -2.52 -0.04 -16.12
N ASN A 57 -2.92 0.28 -17.36
CA ASN A 57 -4.10 -0.29 -18.04
C ASN A 57 -5.39 -0.26 -17.19
N GLY A 58 -5.73 0.90 -16.61
CA GLY A 58 -6.92 1.07 -15.78
C GLY A 58 -6.80 0.48 -14.37
N THR A 59 -5.57 0.16 -13.93
CA THR A 59 -5.29 -0.40 -12.59
C THR A 59 -4.19 0.36 -11.87
N VAL A 60 -4.25 0.34 -10.54
CA VAL A 60 -3.15 0.72 -9.65
C VAL A 60 -2.38 -0.55 -9.29
N GLN A 61 -1.12 -0.63 -9.69
CA GLN A 61 -0.24 -1.77 -9.45
C GLN A 61 0.81 -1.44 -8.39
N PHE A 62 1.00 -2.33 -7.41
CA PHE A 62 2.01 -2.19 -6.37
C PHE A 62 2.61 -3.55 -5.99
N LYS A 63 3.85 -3.53 -5.48
CA LYS A 63 4.60 -4.73 -5.10
C LYS A 63 4.32 -5.12 -3.65
N LEU A 64 4.21 -6.43 -3.42
CA LEU A 64 4.00 -7.06 -2.11
C LEU A 64 5.32 -7.52 -1.48
N TYR A 65 6.45 -6.99 -1.95
CA TYR A 65 7.77 -7.27 -1.44
C TYR A 65 8.60 -5.99 -1.36
N SER A 66 9.66 -6.08 -0.57
CA SER A 66 10.74 -5.09 -0.50
C SER A 66 11.83 -5.45 -1.51
N SER A 67 12.46 -4.45 -2.13
CA SER A 67 13.62 -4.63 -3.01
C SER A 67 14.78 -3.81 -2.48
N THR A 68 15.86 -4.46 -2.10
CA THR A 68 17.09 -3.81 -1.66
C THR A 68 18.27 -4.25 -2.52
N VAL A 69 19.36 -3.48 -2.49
CA VAL A 69 20.63 -3.88 -3.11
C VAL A 69 21.57 -4.27 -1.97
N ALA A 70 21.96 -5.53 -1.92
CA ALA A 70 22.92 -6.07 -0.97
C ALA A 70 24.07 -6.70 -1.77
N ASP A 71 25.31 -6.33 -1.43
CA ASP A 71 26.53 -6.81 -2.10
C ASP A 71 26.53 -6.66 -3.63
N GLY A 72 25.85 -5.62 -4.14
CA GLY A 72 25.75 -5.35 -5.58
C GLY A 72 24.68 -6.17 -6.30
N GLU A 73 23.98 -7.05 -5.61
CA GLU A 73 22.87 -7.84 -6.12
C GLU A 73 21.53 -7.32 -5.61
N ARG A 74 20.49 -7.45 -6.43
CA ARG A 74 19.13 -7.12 -6.01
C ARG A 74 18.56 -8.28 -5.22
N VAL A 75 18.14 -8.00 -3.99
CA VAL A 75 17.47 -8.95 -3.11
C VAL A 75 16.02 -8.49 -2.95
N ASP A 76 15.10 -9.38 -3.30
CA ASP A 76 13.67 -9.17 -3.11
C ASP A 76 13.21 -10.04 -1.92
N ALA A 77 12.47 -9.44 -0.97
CA ALA A 77 11.97 -10.12 0.21
C ALA A 77 10.48 -9.80 0.42
N ASP A 78 9.63 -10.83 0.33
CA ASP A 78 8.19 -10.76 0.58
C ASP A 78 7.92 -10.34 2.04
N TYR A 79 6.81 -9.63 2.25
CA TYR A 79 6.32 -9.34 3.60
C TYR A 79 5.53 -10.53 4.14
N THR A 80 5.56 -10.72 5.45
CA THR A 80 4.73 -11.74 6.12
C THR A 80 3.65 -11.08 7.00
N ALA A 81 2.62 -11.86 7.36
CA ALA A 81 1.57 -11.39 8.28
C ALA A 81 2.08 -11.11 9.70
N GLU A 82 3.24 -11.66 10.07
CA GLU A 82 3.93 -11.33 11.31
C GLU A 82 4.73 -10.03 11.22
N GLU A 83 4.95 -9.48 10.04
CA GLU A 83 5.71 -8.23 9.81
C GLU A 83 4.79 -7.04 9.56
N VAL A 84 3.75 -7.24 8.75
CA VAL A 84 2.86 -6.20 8.22
C VAL A 84 1.41 -6.68 8.30
N ASP A 85 0.53 -5.84 8.86
CA ASP A 85 -0.89 -6.13 8.97
C ASP A 85 -1.67 -5.63 7.74
N ALA A 86 -1.21 -4.54 7.12
CA ALA A 86 -1.81 -3.97 5.91
C ALA A 86 -0.81 -3.18 5.07
N PHE A 87 -1.14 -3.02 3.79
CA PHE A 87 -0.52 -2.05 2.90
C PHE A 87 -1.39 -0.80 2.80
N ALA A 88 -0.78 0.37 2.98
CA ALA A 88 -1.36 1.63 2.55
C ALA A 88 -0.75 2.01 1.20
N VAL A 89 -1.57 2.26 0.18
CA VAL A 89 -1.10 2.47 -1.19
C VAL A 89 -1.55 3.82 -1.69
N TYR A 90 -0.60 4.65 -2.12
CA TYR A 90 -0.89 5.92 -2.79
C TYR A 90 -0.60 5.81 -4.29
N ALA A 91 -1.57 6.17 -5.12
CA ALA A 91 -1.47 6.20 -6.58
C ALA A 91 -1.43 7.66 -7.09
N PRO A 92 -0.24 8.20 -7.42
CA PRO A 92 -0.08 9.60 -7.81
C PRO A 92 -0.89 10.00 -9.04
N GLU A 93 -1.07 9.09 -10.00
CA GLU A 93 -1.76 9.38 -11.25
C GLU A 93 -3.26 9.60 -11.07
N THR A 94 -3.86 9.03 -10.02
CA THR A 94 -5.30 9.17 -9.72
C THR A 94 -5.58 9.93 -8.43
N ASP A 95 -4.54 10.39 -7.72
CA ASP A 95 -4.61 10.87 -6.32
C ASP A 95 -5.40 9.90 -5.42
N GLY A 96 -5.25 8.60 -5.67
CA GLY A 96 -5.98 7.54 -4.97
C GLY A 96 -5.21 7.06 -3.74
N ALA A 97 -5.87 6.90 -2.61
CA ALA A 97 -5.33 6.27 -1.41
C ALA A 97 -6.13 5.01 -1.07
N TYR A 98 -5.42 3.90 -0.82
CA TYR A 98 -6.02 2.59 -0.62
C TYR A 98 -5.49 1.91 0.63
N TRP A 99 -6.37 1.13 1.29
CA TRP A 99 -6.05 0.26 2.40
C TRP A 99 -6.25 -1.20 1.99
N VAL A 100 -5.21 -2.01 2.10
CA VAL A 100 -5.24 -3.41 1.67
C VAL A 100 -4.75 -4.30 2.82
N PRO A 101 -5.65 -5.04 3.50
CA PRO A 101 -5.25 -5.98 4.54
C PRO A 101 -4.30 -7.06 4.00
N MET A 102 -3.24 -7.40 4.74
CA MET A 102 -2.27 -8.42 4.33
C MET A 102 -2.95 -9.76 4.02
N ALA A 103 -4.00 -10.11 4.77
CA ALA A 103 -4.78 -11.33 4.60
C ALA A 103 -5.51 -11.45 3.25
N GLU A 104 -5.71 -10.33 2.53
CA GLU A 104 -6.35 -10.29 1.21
C GLU A 104 -5.33 -10.31 0.07
N THR A 105 -4.04 -10.28 0.40
CA THR A 105 -2.97 -10.24 -0.59
C THR A 105 -2.48 -11.63 -1.00
N GLY A 106 -1.83 -11.69 -2.16
CA GLY A 106 -1.10 -12.87 -2.65
C GLY A 106 0.40 -12.68 -2.50
N THR A 107 1.17 -13.09 -3.52
CA THR A 107 2.62 -12.90 -3.58
C THR A 107 3.02 -12.03 -4.77
N GLY A 108 4.18 -11.40 -4.69
CA GLY A 108 4.76 -10.60 -5.78
C GLY A 108 4.12 -9.22 -5.95
N GLU A 109 2.91 -9.15 -6.48
CA GLU A 109 2.24 -7.87 -6.75
C GLU A 109 0.71 -7.98 -6.70
N MET A 110 0.07 -6.85 -6.45
CA MET A 110 -1.38 -6.71 -6.51
C MET A 110 -1.76 -5.59 -7.47
N ARG A 111 -2.95 -5.72 -8.08
CA ARG A 111 -3.55 -4.71 -8.95
C ARG A 111 -4.95 -4.39 -8.44
N LEU A 112 -5.22 -3.10 -8.22
CA LEU A 112 -6.55 -2.58 -7.91
C LEU A 112 -7.15 -1.98 -9.18
N ARG A 113 -8.30 -2.47 -9.61
CA ARG A 113 -8.98 -2.06 -10.84
C ARG A 113 -9.81 -0.81 -10.59
N VAL A 114 -9.53 0.26 -11.35
CA VAL A 114 -10.23 1.55 -11.27
C VAL A 114 -11.21 1.71 -12.42
N GLU A 115 -10.79 1.39 -13.64
CA GLU A 115 -11.64 1.46 -14.83
C GLU A 115 -12.36 0.15 -15.09
N ASP A 116 -13.47 0.16 -15.80
CA ASP A 116 -14.10 -1.08 -16.23
C ASP A 116 -13.14 -1.91 -17.12
N PRO A 117 -13.00 -3.22 -16.88
CA PRO A 117 -12.24 -4.08 -17.77
C PRO A 117 -13.01 -4.26 -19.09
N HIS A 118 -12.34 -4.83 -20.09
CA HIS A 118 -12.99 -5.20 -21.35
C HIS A 118 -14.27 -6.03 -21.07
N PRO A 119 -15.38 -5.86 -21.81
CA PRO A 119 -16.66 -6.51 -21.51
C PRO A 119 -16.60 -8.04 -21.40
N GLU A 120 -15.66 -8.67 -22.10
CA GLU A 120 -15.43 -10.12 -22.09
C GLU A 120 -14.47 -10.60 -20.98
N ALA A 121 -13.89 -9.68 -20.20
CA ALA A 121 -12.95 -10.03 -19.14
C ALA A 121 -13.68 -10.69 -17.95
N PRO A 122 -13.09 -11.73 -17.33
CA PRO A 122 -13.65 -12.34 -16.13
C PRO A 122 -13.71 -11.34 -14.97
N ARG A 123 -14.90 -11.11 -14.40
CA ARG A 123 -15.13 -10.18 -13.29
C ARG A 123 -14.99 -10.80 -11.89
N SER A 124 -15.01 -12.13 -11.78
CA SER A 124 -15.11 -12.85 -10.50
C SER A 124 -13.84 -12.87 -9.65
N ARG A 125 -12.75 -12.21 -10.09
CA ARG A 125 -11.45 -12.14 -9.38
C ARG A 125 -10.78 -10.78 -9.53
N VAL A 126 -11.57 -9.72 -9.66
CA VAL A 126 -11.06 -8.36 -9.78
C VAL A 126 -11.02 -7.75 -8.38
N ASN A 127 -9.84 -7.29 -7.95
CA ASN A 127 -9.75 -6.46 -6.75
C ASN A 127 -10.17 -5.05 -7.16
N TRP A 128 -11.37 -4.62 -6.80
CA TRP A 128 -11.86 -3.31 -7.21
C TRP A 128 -11.26 -2.23 -6.32
N ALA A 129 -10.71 -1.19 -6.93
CA ALA A 129 -10.11 -0.08 -6.19
C ALA A 129 -11.11 0.63 -5.27
N SER A 130 -12.41 0.59 -5.60
CA SER A 130 -13.49 1.11 -4.75
C SER A 130 -13.64 0.35 -3.42
N GLU A 131 -13.37 -0.96 -3.41
CA GLU A 131 -13.51 -1.82 -2.22
C GLU A 131 -12.32 -1.67 -1.26
N HIS A 132 -11.23 -1.06 -1.73
CA HIS A 132 -10.00 -0.86 -0.98
C HIS A 132 -9.71 0.62 -0.70
N ARG A 133 -10.66 1.54 -0.90
CA ARG A 133 -10.42 2.96 -0.59
C ARG A 133 -10.06 3.12 0.88
N LEU A 134 -9.04 3.92 1.17
CA LEU A 134 -8.58 4.15 2.53
C LEU A 134 -9.70 4.70 3.43
N THR A 135 -10.52 5.59 2.90
CA THR A 135 -11.66 6.19 3.63
C THR A 135 -12.72 5.15 4.02
N GLU A 136 -13.04 4.21 3.14
CA GLU A 136 -14.08 3.18 3.40
C GLU A 136 -13.73 2.24 4.55
N ARG A 137 -12.45 2.18 4.97
CA ARG A 137 -12.02 1.40 6.13
C ARG A 137 -12.22 2.15 7.45
N PHE A 138 -12.05 3.47 7.47
CA PHE A 138 -11.92 4.26 8.71
C PHE A 138 -13.04 5.30 8.90
N GLU A 139 -13.98 5.42 7.96
CA GLU A 139 -15.22 6.20 8.10
C GLU A 139 -16.37 5.40 8.73
#